data_AF-A0A7S3WL45-F1
#
_entry.id   AF-A0A7S3WL45-F1
#
_cell.length_a   1.000
_cell.length_b   1.000
_cell.length_c   1.000
_cell.angle_alpha   90.00
_cell.angle_beta   90.00
_cell.angle_gamma   90.00
#
_symmetry.space_group_name_H-M   'P 1'
#
loop_
_entity.id
_entity.type
_entity.pdbx_description
1 polymer ?
#
loop_
_entity_poly.entity_id
_entity_poly.type
_entity_poly.pdbx_seq_one_letter_code
_entity_poly.pdbx_strand_id
1 'polypeptide(L)'
;SSPTPSLRSQSQHPYEAKPAEAMAAGGQKEAIMADEKKARKEKGKKIPKVGKASKRPKAPGVAPAKANRFRKKPTRNNYALYVYKVLKQIHPECGISKKGMNIMNSFMNDIFDRMATEATKLLRQSAKTRTLSNREVQTAVKLLLPGELAKHAVSEGGKAVNKYVQSSAMTAA
;
A
#
# COMPACT_ATOMS: atom_id res chain seq x y z
N SER A 1 69.57 28.52 -13.32
CA SER A 1 70.04 27.93 -12.05
C SER A 1 68.82 27.54 -11.24
N SER A 2 68.43 26.27 -11.28
CA SER A 2 67.49 25.65 -10.34
C SER A 2 68.20 25.35 -9.00
N PRO A 3 67.49 25.20 -7.88
CA PRO A 3 67.03 23.85 -7.53
C PRO A 3 65.65 23.77 -6.82
N THR A 4 64.95 22.68 -7.11
CA THR A 4 63.90 22.04 -6.28
C THR A 4 64.48 21.40 -5.00
N PRO A 5 63.66 21.17 -3.96
CA PRO A 5 63.29 19.78 -3.60
C PRO A 5 61.81 19.64 -3.14
N SER A 6 61.05 18.60 -3.57
CA SER A 6 60.96 17.24 -2.98
C SER A 6 60.21 17.25 -1.63
N LEU A 7 59.26 16.39 -1.22
CA LEU A 7 58.75 15.07 -1.63
C LEU A 7 57.54 14.78 -0.71
N ARG A 8 56.42 14.23 -1.21
CA ARG A 8 55.80 13.03 -0.60
C ARG A 8 54.79 12.42 -1.58
N SER A 9 55.28 11.41 -2.27
CA SER A 9 54.51 10.34 -2.89
C SER A 9 53.91 9.45 -1.80
N GLN A 10 52.66 9.01 -2.02
CA GLN A 10 52.11 7.68 -1.72
C GLN A 10 50.76 7.62 -2.46
N SER A 11 50.63 7.02 -3.65
CA SER A 11 50.75 5.62 -4.03
C SER A 11 49.71 4.68 -3.39
N GLN A 12 48.72 4.36 -4.23
CA GLN A 12 48.08 3.03 -4.43
C GLN A 12 46.88 2.61 -3.55
N HIS A 13 45.75 2.40 -4.25
CA HIS A 13 44.69 1.40 -4.03
C HIS A 13 45.27 -0.01 -3.77
N PRO A 14 44.56 -1.00 -3.16
CA PRO A 14 43.17 -1.38 -3.46
C PRO A 14 42.33 -1.95 -2.29
N TYR A 15 41.10 -2.33 -2.63
CA TYR A 15 40.20 -3.24 -1.93
C TYR A 15 40.92 -4.44 -1.28
N GLU A 16 40.66 -4.71 0.00
CA GLU A 16 40.95 -6.00 0.63
C GLU A 16 39.68 -6.51 1.34
N ALA A 17 39.14 -7.60 0.81
CA ALA A 17 38.17 -8.45 1.49
C ALA A 17 38.93 -9.55 2.25
N LYS A 18 38.48 -9.90 3.47
CA LYS A 18 38.89 -11.13 4.19
C LYS A 18 38.00 -11.36 5.45
N PRO A 19 37.95 -12.57 6.03
CA PRO A 19 37.03 -13.64 5.65
C PRO A 19 36.15 -14.13 6.82
N ALA A 20 35.31 -15.13 6.53
CA ALA A 20 34.55 -15.93 7.48
C ALA A 20 35.41 -17.01 8.16
N GLU A 21 35.20 -17.25 9.46
CA GLU A 21 35.29 -18.53 10.21
C GLU A 21 34.82 -18.23 11.66
N ALA A 22 33.73 -18.80 12.19
CA ALA A 22 33.40 -20.19 12.55
C ALA A 22 33.67 -20.50 14.04
N MET A 23 32.59 -20.93 14.74
CA MET A 23 32.47 -21.99 15.78
C MET A 23 31.26 -21.65 16.67
N ALA A 24 30.07 -22.25 16.51
CA ALA A 24 29.63 -23.64 16.75
C ALA A 24 29.31 -23.94 18.22
N ALA A 25 28.02 -24.18 18.51
CA ALA A 25 27.53 -25.27 19.40
C ALA A 25 25.98 -25.29 19.41
N GLY A 26 25.38 -26.47 19.19
CA GLY A 26 24.00 -26.78 19.60
C GLY A 26 23.14 -27.45 18.53
N GLY A 27 23.26 -28.77 18.38
CA GLY A 27 22.48 -29.59 17.45
C GLY A 27 21.14 -30.12 17.98
N GLN A 28 20.30 -30.49 17.00
CA GLN A 28 19.34 -31.62 16.92
C GLN A 28 18.11 -31.68 17.84
N LYS A 29 16.93 -31.69 17.19
CA LYS A 29 15.80 -32.65 17.32
C LYS A 29 14.86 -32.44 16.11
N GLU A 30 14.87 -33.36 15.14
CA GLU A 30 13.85 -34.41 14.93
C GLU A 30 12.43 -33.85 14.68
N ALA A 31 11.94 -33.83 13.44
CA ALA A 31 11.23 -34.93 12.76
C ALA A 31 9.85 -35.22 13.36
N ILE A 32 8.78 -34.67 12.74
CA ILE A 32 7.47 -35.32 12.75
C ILE A 32 6.73 -35.06 11.42
N MET A 33 6.34 -36.18 10.81
CA MET A 33 5.58 -36.42 9.58
C MET A 33 4.16 -35.79 9.66
N ALA A 34 3.60 -35.24 8.58
CA ALA A 34 2.74 -35.92 7.59
C ALA A 34 1.64 -36.83 8.18
N ASP A 35 0.44 -36.67 7.61
CA ASP A 35 -0.77 -37.49 7.74
C ASP A 35 -1.71 -37.23 8.94
N GLU A 36 -2.89 -36.65 8.66
CA GLU A 36 -4.14 -37.41 8.83
C GLU A 36 -5.31 -36.66 8.18
N LYS A 37 -5.76 -37.18 7.03
CA LYS A 37 -7.03 -36.84 6.40
C LYS A 37 -7.90 -38.09 6.48
N LYS A 38 -9.13 -37.93 7.01
CA LYS A 38 -10.32 -38.80 6.94
C LYS A 38 -10.66 -39.68 8.17
N ALA A 39 -11.84 -39.33 8.71
CA ALA A 39 -13.04 -40.18 8.80
C ALA A 39 -13.54 -40.54 10.21
N ARG A 40 -14.71 -40.00 10.56
CA ARG A 40 -15.79 -40.82 11.15
C ARG A 40 -17.19 -40.27 10.84
N LYS A 41 -17.85 -40.95 9.90
CA LYS A 41 -19.29 -41.21 9.71
C LYS A 41 -19.94 -41.69 11.05
N GLU A 42 -21.25 -41.67 11.39
CA GLU A 42 -22.54 -41.49 10.70
C GLU A 42 -23.68 -41.83 11.71
N LYS A 43 -24.84 -41.16 11.56
CA LYS A 43 -26.27 -41.53 11.85
C LYS A 43 -26.82 -41.92 13.25
N GLY A 44 -28.06 -41.41 13.44
CA GLY A 44 -29.21 -42.07 14.11
C GLY A 44 -29.63 -41.39 15.42
N LYS A 45 -30.90 -41.13 15.78
CA LYS A 45 -32.25 -41.45 15.27
C LYS A 45 -33.25 -40.59 16.09
N LYS A 46 -34.36 -40.12 15.49
CA LYS A 46 -35.54 -39.50 16.17
C LYS A 46 -36.18 -40.54 17.13
N ILE A 47 -37.03 -40.25 18.14
CA ILE A 47 -38.41 -39.71 18.14
C ILE A 47 -38.85 -39.34 19.62
N PRO A 48 -40.11 -38.95 19.96
CA PRO A 48 -40.57 -37.59 20.31
C PRO A 48 -41.07 -37.43 21.78
N LYS A 49 -41.41 -36.20 22.22
CA LYS A 49 -42.40 -36.01 23.29
C LYS A 49 -43.37 -34.86 22.97
N VAL A 50 -44.65 -35.25 22.99
CA VAL A 50 -45.88 -34.48 22.79
C VAL A 50 -46.22 -33.67 24.03
N GLY A 51 -46.81 -32.47 23.86
CA GLY A 51 -47.47 -31.75 24.95
C GLY A 51 -48.05 -30.38 24.59
N LYS A 52 -49.30 -30.39 24.07
CA LYS A 52 -50.39 -29.38 24.15
C LYS A 52 -50.06 -27.89 23.91
N ALA A 53 -50.45 -27.31 22.77
CA ALA A 53 -51.79 -26.80 22.45
C ALA A 53 -52.18 -25.47 23.13
N SER A 54 -52.02 -24.38 22.39
CA SER A 54 -52.92 -23.22 22.44
C SER A 54 -52.86 -22.47 21.11
N LYS A 55 -53.88 -22.71 20.28
CA LYS A 55 -54.17 -21.95 19.06
C LYS A 55 -54.61 -20.54 19.49
N ARG A 56 -53.96 -19.50 18.96
CA ARG A 56 -54.57 -18.18 18.75
C ARG A 56 -54.26 -17.70 17.32
N PRO A 57 -55.21 -17.00 16.66
CA PRO A 57 -55.21 -16.85 15.21
C PRO A 57 -54.20 -15.80 14.71
N LYS A 58 -53.62 -16.05 13.54
CA LYS A 58 -52.79 -15.13 12.78
C LYS A 58 -53.62 -13.92 12.32
N ALA A 59 -53.18 -12.72 12.67
CA ALA A 59 -53.55 -11.51 11.94
C ALA A 59 -52.84 -11.51 10.57
N PRO A 60 -53.51 -11.12 9.47
CA PRO A 60 -52.93 -11.13 8.13
C PRO A 60 -52.05 -9.90 7.93
N GLY A 61 -50.86 -10.11 7.36
CA GLY A 61 -50.15 -9.04 6.67
C GLY A 61 -49.15 -8.23 7.47
N VAL A 62 -48.13 -8.88 8.06
CA VAL A 62 -46.77 -8.30 8.05
C VAL A 62 -45.79 -9.45 7.86
N ALA A 63 -45.28 -9.62 6.65
CA ALA A 63 -44.09 -10.44 6.45
C ALA A 63 -42.95 -9.82 7.28
N PRO A 64 -42.18 -10.57 8.07
CA PRO A 64 -40.92 -10.04 8.58
C PRO A 64 -40.04 -9.87 7.35
N ALA A 65 -40.00 -8.65 6.82
CA ALA A 65 -39.02 -8.27 5.83
C ALA A 65 -37.66 -8.52 6.49
N LYS A 66 -37.06 -9.67 6.17
CA LYS A 66 -35.61 -9.88 6.28
C LYS A 66 -35.01 -8.87 5.33
N ALA A 67 -34.92 -7.63 5.79
CA ALA A 67 -34.15 -6.58 5.15
C ALA A 67 -32.70 -6.98 5.30
N ASN A 68 -32.28 -7.93 4.45
CA ASN A 68 -30.90 -8.22 4.17
C ASN A 68 -30.37 -7.07 3.31
N ARG A 69 -30.44 -5.85 3.85
CA ARG A 69 -29.64 -4.73 3.40
C ARG A 69 -28.25 -5.07 3.88
N PHE A 70 -27.54 -5.89 3.09
CA PHE A 70 -26.11 -5.74 2.94
C PHE A 70 -25.89 -4.29 2.51
N ARG A 71 -25.82 -3.40 3.49
CA ARG A 71 -25.44 -2.01 3.32
C ARG A 71 -24.06 -2.12 2.73
N LYS A 72 -23.95 -1.97 1.40
CA LYS A 72 -22.68 -1.98 0.70
C LYS A 72 -21.81 -1.03 1.49
N LYS A 73 -20.80 -1.58 2.18
CA LYS A 73 -19.85 -0.75 2.90
C LYS A 73 -19.36 0.27 1.89
N PRO A 74 -19.42 1.58 2.18
CA PRO A 74 -18.89 2.56 1.26
C PRO A 74 -17.48 2.11 0.93
N THR A 75 -17.21 1.93 -0.36
CA THR A 75 -15.88 1.60 -0.86
C THR A 75 -15.01 2.76 -0.46
N ARG A 76 -14.32 2.65 0.68
CA ARG A 76 -13.25 3.58 1.02
C ARG A 76 -12.26 3.45 -0.12
N ASN A 77 -11.94 4.56 -0.77
CA ASN A 77 -10.86 4.63 -1.74
C ASN A 77 -9.63 4.00 -1.08
N ASN A 78 -9.23 2.84 -1.58
CA ASN A 78 -8.18 2.01 -1.00
C ASN A 78 -7.04 1.91 -2.00
N TYR A 79 -5.84 2.27 -1.56
CA TYR A 79 -4.64 2.25 -2.39
C TYR A 79 -3.93 0.89 -2.41
N ALA A 80 -4.47 -0.13 -1.73
CA ALA A 80 -3.79 -1.42 -1.53
C ALA A 80 -3.31 -2.09 -2.82
N LEU A 81 -4.10 -2.05 -3.90
CA LEU A 81 -3.69 -2.61 -5.19
C LEU A 81 -2.45 -1.89 -5.75
N TYR A 82 -2.42 -0.57 -5.68
CA TYR A 82 -1.33 0.25 -6.22
C TYR A 82 -0.07 0.13 -5.37
N VAL A 83 -0.21 0.13 -4.05
CA VAL A 83 0.90 -0.12 -3.12
C VAL A 83 1.53 -1.48 -3.40
N TYR A 84 0.72 -2.52 -3.63
CA TYR A 84 1.23 -3.84 -3.97
C TYR A 84 1.94 -3.86 -5.33
N LYS A 85 1.39 -3.21 -6.35
CA LYS A 85 2.02 -3.10 -7.68
C LYS A 85 3.39 -2.42 -7.60
N VAL A 86 3.51 -1.31 -6.88
CA VAL A 86 4.79 -0.61 -6.69
C VAL A 86 5.76 -1.45 -5.86
N LEU A 87 5.29 -2.12 -4.80
CA LEU A 87 6.13 -3.02 -4.01
C LEU A 87 6.76 -4.12 -4.86
N LYS A 88 5.99 -4.75 -5.75
CA LYS A 88 6.50 -5.81 -6.63
C LYS A 88 7.42 -5.31 -7.73
N GLN A 89 7.33 -4.05 -8.13
CA GLN A 89 8.28 -3.43 -9.06
C GLN A 89 9.66 -3.23 -8.43
N ILE A 90 9.72 -2.94 -7.12
CA ILE A 90 10.97 -2.62 -6.42
C ILE A 90 11.54 -3.87 -5.72
N HIS A 91 10.69 -4.72 -5.14
CA HIS A 91 11.06 -5.94 -4.41
C HIS A 91 10.11 -7.11 -4.73
N PRO A 92 10.39 -7.89 -5.79
CA PRO A 92 9.51 -8.99 -6.24
C PRO A 92 9.25 -10.06 -5.19
N GLU A 93 10.23 -10.40 -4.35
CA GLU A 93 10.11 -11.46 -3.33
C GLU A 93 9.50 -10.96 -2.01
N CYS A 94 9.39 -9.64 -1.82
CA CYS A 94 8.91 -9.08 -0.56
C CYS A 94 7.37 -9.13 -0.47
N GLY A 95 6.84 -9.39 0.73
CA GLY A 95 5.43 -9.31 1.05
C GLY A 95 5.14 -8.20 2.06
N ILE A 96 3.91 -7.68 2.07
CA ILE A 96 3.45 -6.70 3.05
C ILE A 96 2.32 -7.29 3.89
N SER A 97 2.42 -7.14 5.21
CA SER A 97 1.38 -7.59 6.14
C SER A 97 0.10 -6.77 5.99
N LYS A 98 -1.06 -7.30 6.40
CA LYS A 98 -2.33 -6.58 6.39
C LYS A 98 -2.30 -5.30 7.23
N LYS A 99 -1.59 -5.32 8.37
CA LYS A 99 -1.39 -4.14 9.22
C LYS A 99 -0.54 -3.10 8.51
N GLY A 100 0.58 -3.51 7.90
CA GLY A 100 1.43 -2.63 7.09
C GLY A 100 0.67 -1.99 5.94
N MET A 101 -0.15 -2.78 5.24
CA MET A 101 -1.00 -2.27 4.15
C MET A 101 -1.98 -1.20 4.63
N ASN A 102 -2.60 -1.37 5.81
CA ASN A 102 -3.50 -0.36 6.37
C ASN A 102 -2.76 0.94 6.71
N ILE A 103 -1.54 0.85 7.25
CA ILE A 103 -0.70 2.03 7.54
C ILE A 103 -0.38 2.77 6.23
N MET A 104 0.04 2.05 5.19
CA MET A 104 0.33 2.63 3.88
C MET A 104 -0.90 3.31 3.26
N ASN A 105 -2.07 2.68 3.38
CA ASN A 105 -3.30 3.29 2.89
C ASN A 105 -3.64 4.61 3.61
N SER A 106 -3.48 4.65 4.94
CA SER A 106 -3.68 5.89 5.70
C SER A 106 -2.64 6.96 5.34
N PHE A 107 -1.37 6.57 5.18
CA PHE A 107 -0.31 7.48 4.76
C PHE A 107 -0.63 8.15 3.41
N MET A 108 -1.09 7.37 2.43
CA MET A 108 -1.47 7.92 1.12
C MET A 108 -2.62 8.92 1.21
N ASN A 109 -3.62 8.66 2.06
CA ASN A 109 -4.71 9.61 2.27
C ASN A 109 -4.24 10.88 2.98
N ASP A 110 -3.38 10.78 4.00
CA ASP A 110 -2.83 11.95 4.72
C ASP A 110 -2.04 12.86 3.78
N ILE A 111 -1.14 12.29 2.95
CA ILE A 111 -0.39 13.09 1.97
C ILE A 111 -1.31 13.69 0.90
N PHE A 112 -2.29 12.94 0.41
CA PHE A 112 -3.26 13.46 -0.57
C PHE A 112 -4.05 14.65 -0.01
N ASP A 113 -4.61 14.53 1.20
CA ASP A 113 -5.39 15.59 1.82
C ASP A 113 -4.54 16.83 2.10
N ARG A 114 -3.28 16.65 2.55
CA ARG A 114 -2.33 17.76 2.71
C ARG A 114 -2.05 18.47 1.39
N MET A 115 -1.76 17.73 0.32
CA MET A 115 -1.50 18.32 -1.01
C MET A 115 -2.73 19.03 -1.57
N ALA A 116 -3.90 18.41 -1.50
CA ALA A 116 -5.14 19.00 -2.02
C ALA A 116 -5.50 20.28 -1.26
N THR A 117 -5.35 20.27 0.07
CA THR A 117 -5.60 21.43 0.92
C THR A 117 -4.67 22.58 0.55
N GLU A 118 -3.37 22.31 0.40
CA GLU A 118 -2.38 23.34 0.09
C GLU A 118 -2.54 23.87 -1.34
N ALA A 119 -2.78 23.00 -2.32
CA ALA A 119 -3.04 23.40 -3.71
C ALA A 119 -4.30 24.28 -3.82
N THR A 120 -5.35 23.98 -3.05
CA THR A 120 -6.56 24.80 -3.03
C THR A 120 -6.34 26.16 -2.35
N LYS A 121 -5.46 26.23 -1.32
CA LYS A 121 -5.06 27.53 -0.75
C LYS A 121 -4.33 28.38 -1.78
N LEU A 122 -3.38 27.79 -2.51
CA LEU A 122 -2.64 28.47 -3.57
C LEU A 122 -3.57 28.98 -4.68
N LEU A 123 -4.56 28.17 -5.08
CA LEU A 123 -5.58 28.57 -6.06
C LEU A 123 -6.40 29.78 -5.57
N ARG A 124 -6.77 29.82 -4.28
CA ARG A 124 -7.52 30.95 -3.72
C ARG A 124 -6.68 32.22 -3.64
N GLN A 125 -5.37 32.10 -3.46
CA GLN A 125 -4.45 33.24 -3.44
C GLN A 125 -4.23 33.81 -4.85
N SER A 126 -4.23 32.96 -5.88
CA SER A 126 -4.18 33.38 -7.29
C SER A 126 -5.56 33.82 -7.78
N ALA A 127 -6.00 35.00 -7.34
CA ALA A 127 -7.34 35.59 -7.53
C ALA A 127 -7.90 35.60 -8.98
N LYS A 128 -7.07 35.35 -10.00
CA LYS A 128 -7.43 35.40 -11.42
C LYS A 128 -8.08 34.12 -11.95
N THR A 129 -7.84 32.96 -11.35
CA THR A 129 -8.24 31.67 -11.93
C THR A 129 -8.98 30.81 -10.90
N ARG A 130 -10.08 30.17 -11.32
CA ARG A 130 -10.89 29.29 -10.47
C ARG A 130 -10.66 27.80 -10.76
N THR A 131 -9.69 27.49 -11.63
CA THR A 131 -9.35 26.14 -12.07
C THR A 131 -8.02 25.72 -11.45
N LEU A 132 -8.01 24.56 -10.79
CA LEU A 132 -6.79 23.98 -10.23
C LEU A 132 -5.94 23.37 -11.37
N SER A 133 -4.74 23.91 -11.60
CA SER A 133 -3.80 23.46 -12.61
C SER A 133 -2.69 22.61 -11.99
N ASN A 134 -1.86 22.00 -12.85
CA ASN A 134 -0.66 21.28 -12.41
C ASN A 134 0.33 22.20 -11.67
N ARG A 135 0.28 23.50 -11.92
CA ARG A 135 1.14 24.52 -11.27
C ARG A 135 0.87 24.64 -9.78
N GLU A 136 -0.39 24.67 -9.36
CA GLU A 136 -0.75 24.73 -7.93
C GLU A 136 -0.32 23.44 -7.23
N VAL A 137 -0.53 22.28 -7.85
CA VAL A 137 -0.11 20.99 -7.30
C VAL A 137 1.41 20.91 -7.17
N GLN A 138 2.16 21.29 -8.21
CA GLN A 138 3.62 21.28 -8.20
C GLN A 138 4.18 22.20 -7.10
N THR A 139 3.55 23.35 -6.89
CA THR A 139 3.97 24.30 -5.86
C THR A 139 3.63 23.77 -4.47
N ALA A 140 2.44 23.19 -4.28
CA ALA A 140 2.05 22.51 -3.03
C ALA A 140 3.04 21.39 -2.65
N VAL A 141 3.49 20.58 -3.61
CA VAL A 141 4.49 19.52 -3.38
C VAL A 141 5.80 20.10 -2.87
N LYS A 142 6.28 21.21 -3.44
CA LYS A 142 7.52 21.89 -2.99
C LYS A 142 7.39 22.49 -1.59
N LEU A 143 6.19 22.90 -1.18
CA LEU A 143 5.95 23.45 0.15
C LEU A 143 5.85 22.34 1.22
N LEU A 144 5.29 21.18 0.86
CA LEU A 144 5.04 20.10 1.80
C LEU A 144 6.21 19.12 1.98
N LEU A 145 7.01 18.91 0.93
CA LEU A 145 8.11 17.95 0.96
C LEU A 145 9.47 18.65 1.17
N PRO A 146 10.38 18.07 1.99
CA PRO A 146 11.69 18.65 2.22
C PRO A 146 12.72 18.25 1.14
N GLY A 147 13.67 19.16 0.86
CA GLY A 147 14.95 18.86 0.20
C GLY A 147 14.84 18.02 -1.08
N GLU A 148 15.58 16.91 -1.12
CA GLU A 148 15.65 16.00 -2.28
C GLU A 148 14.31 15.32 -2.60
N LEU A 149 13.45 15.10 -1.60
CA LEU A 149 12.13 14.50 -1.83
C LEU A 149 11.26 15.40 -2.72
N ALA A 150 11.29 16.72 -2.50
CA ALA A 150 10.56 17.66 -3.35
C ALA A 150 11.08 17.65 -4.79
N LYS A 151 12.40 17.61 -4.97
CA LYS A 151 13.02 17.58 -6.31
C LYS A 151 12.59 16.34 -7.10
N HIS A 152 12.66 15.17 -6.47
CA HIS A 152 12.26 13.91 -7.10
C HIS A 152 10.76 13.87 -7.37
N ALA A 153 9.91 14.25 -6.41
CA ALA A 153 8.47 14.25 -6.57
C ALA A 153 8.01 15.17 -7.72
N VAL A 154 8.62 16.36 -7.85
CA VAL A 154 8.35 17.28 -8.96
C VAL A 154 8.81 16.71 -10.30
N SER A 155 9.97 16.07 -10.33
CA SER A 155 10.50 15.41 -11.55
C SER A 155 9.58 14.27 -12.01
N GLU A 156 9.19 13.38 -11.11
CA GLU A 156 8.28 12.26 -11.41
C GLU A 156 6.89 12.76 -11.83
N GLY A 157 6.36 13.79 -11.17
CA GLY A 157 5.10 14.43 -11.55
C GLY A 157 5.16 15.02 -12.97
N GLY A 158 6.25 15.71 -13.32
CA GLY A 158 6.46 16.25 -14.66
C GLY A 158 6.52 15.17 -15.73
N LYS A 159 7.26 14.08 -15.49
CA LYS A 159 7.31 12.91 -16.39
C LYS A 159 5.92 12.32 -16.63
N ALA A 160 5.13 12.16 -15.57
CA ALA A 160 3.78 11.61 -15.67
C ALA A 160 2.85 12.49 -16.52
N VAL A 161 2.88 13.81 -16.32
CA VAL A 161 2.09 14.76 -17.13
C VAL A 161 2.50 14.70 -18.60
N ASN A 162 3.80 14.71 -18.89
CA ASN A 162 4.31 14.65 -20.25
C ASN A 162 3.88 13.36 -20.95
N LYS A 163 4.00 12.21 -20.27
CA LYS A 163 3.55 10.92 -20.81
C LYS A 163 2.05 10.92 -21.07
N TYR A 164 1.25 11.52 -20.19
CA TYR A 164 -0.20 11.64 -20.39
C TYR A 164 -0.53 12.46 -21.64
N VAL A 165 0.07 13.65 -21.78
CA VAL A 165 -0.12 14.53 -22.94
C VAL A 165 0.26 13.82 -24.24
N GLN A 166 1.39 13.10 -24.26
CA GLN A 166 1.82 12.29 -25.41
C GLN A 166 0.81 11.20 -25.77
N SER A 167 0.34 10.45 -24.77
CA SER A 167 -0.66 9.38 -24.99
C SER A 167 -2.01 9.92 -25.48
N SER A 168 -2.42 11.09 -24.96
CA SER A 168 -3.66 11.76 -25.36
C SER A 168 -3.58 12.26 -26.80
N ALA A 169 -2.43 12.81 -27.22
CA ALA A 169 -2.21 13.26 -28.60
C ALA A 169 -2.22 12.09 -29.59
N MET A 170 -1.64 10.96 -29.21
CA MET A 170 -1.57 9.75 -30.06
C MET A 170 -2.93 9.05 -30.24
N THR A 171 -3.88 9.28 -29.34
CA THR A 171 -5.24 8.71 -29.44
C THR A 171 -6.20 9.62 -30.23
N ALA A 172 -5.82 10.89 -30.42
CA ALA A 172 -6.62 11.89 -31.15
C ALA A 172 -6.25 12.03 -32.63
N ALA A 173 -5.17 11.35 -33.07
CA ALA A 173 -4.72 11.25 -34.46
C ALA A 173 -5.13 9.89 -35.05
#